data_AF-A0A5M9K5Y3-F1
#
_entry.id   AF-A0A5M9K5Y3-F1
#
_cell.length_a   1.000
_cell.length_b   1.000
_cell.length_c   1.000
_cell.angle_alpha   90.00
_cell.angle_beta   90.00
_cell.angle_gamma   90.00
#
_symmetry.space_group_name_H-M   'P 1'
#
loop_
_entity.id
_entity.type
_entity.pdbx_description
1 polymer ?
#
loop_
_entity_poly.entity_id
_entity_poly.type
_entity_poly.pdbx_seq_one_letter_code
_entity_poly.pdbx_strand_id
1 'polypeptide(L)'
;MATLNVSYQPGTPEPNLFPKMANYASSRATQESLKRSFAKYLASEHSTQAVGKLFQPESHLQYEEPSYIHTMEDIGYSATSGVSAIAVSEPFRLFSEEAVNTMREEIFDKEVQEKYSYTSDIAPKQLRGYAPDHGKFIYEAWKHPETLAIISKIAGIDLVPVMDYEIGHINLSVPGSRREHDNSALISEDDEKAIVGWHRDSYPFVCVLMMSDTTGMVGGETALRTGYGDIKKVRGPSKGCAVVLQGRYIDHQALRAFGGQERITMVTSFRPRSPRIRDDTVLTTVRPVSNLSDLYGQTVEYQLENAEARIRTMLKEIRDSMKAGAINAKAIKTFLDFEINQLTHLNKEIVDESLVKMGELGEVCADAANPNKKVRIE
;
A
#
# COMPACT_ATOMS: atom_id res chain seq x y z
N MET A 1 -29.53 -25.33 52.19
CA MET A 1 -29.38 -25.24 50.73
C MET A 1 -30.64 -24.65 50.14
N ALA A 2 -30.56 -23.44 49.59
CA ALA A 2 -31.47 -22.92 48.59
C ALA A 2 -30.72 -21.77 47.90
N THR A 3 -30.31 -22.04 46.67
CA THR A 3 -29.55 -21.16 45.80
C THR A 3 -30.40 -19.97 45.35
N LEU A 4 -29.84 -18.77 45.47
CA LEU A 4 -30.38 -17.55 44.87
C LEU A 4 -30.29 -17.67 43.34
N ASN A 5 -31.44 -17.86 42.70
CA ASN A 5 -31.60 -17.65 41.26
C ASN A 5 -31.61 -16.14 41.00
N VAL A 6 -30.48 -15.60 40.54
CA VAL A 6 -30.44 -14.28 39.91
C VAL A 6 -30.66 -14.49 38.42
N SER A 7 -31.90 -14.28 37.96
CA SER A 7 -32.22 -14.20 36.55
C SER A 7 -31.57 -12.94 35.95
N TYR A 8 -30.60 -13.11 35.06
CA TYR A 8 -30.15 -12.01 34.22
C TYR A 8 -31.26 -11.64 33.24
N GLN A 9 -31.75 -10.40 33.30
CA GLN A 9 -32.65 -9.83 32.30
C GLN A 9 -31.85 -9.61 30.99
N PRO A 10 -32.31 -10.08 29.83
CA PRO A 10 -31.70 -9.71 28.55
C PRO A 10 -32.05 -8.25 28.25
N GLY A 11 -31.06 -7.36 28.25
CA GLY A 11 -31.25 -5.97 27.78
C GLY A 11 -30.58 -4.86 28.57
N THR A 12 -29.82 -5.13 29.64
CA THR A 12 -28.92 -4.10 30.20
C THR A 12 -27.69 -3.98 29.28
N PRO A 13 -27.41 -2.82 28.66
CA PRO A 13 -26.13 -2.60 28.00
C PRO A 13 -25.03 -2.73 29.05
N GLU A 14 -23.98 -3.50 28.78
CA GLU A 14 -22.78 -3.39 29.59
C GLU A 14 -22.30 -1.93 29.52
N PRO A 15 -22.12 -1.23 30.65
CA PRO A 15 -21.86 0.21 30.63
C PRO A 15 -20.50 0.59 30.00
N ASN A 16 -19.68 -0.38 29.59
CA ASN A 16 -18.43 -0.19 28.87
C ASN A 16 -18.17 -1.36 27.89
N LEU A 17 -19.04 -1.57 26.90
CA LEU A 17 -18.79 -2.54 25.81
C LEU A 17 -17.48 -2.26 25.04
N PHE A 18 -17.00 -1.03 25.07
CA PHE A 18 -15.71 -0.63 24.53
C PHE A 18 -14.92 0.09 25.63
N PRO A 19 -13.80 -0.47 26.11
CA PRO A 19 -12.92 0.30 26.98
C PRO A 19 -12.49 1.57 26.24
N LYS A 20 -12.57 2.73 26.91
CA LYS A 20 -11.90 3.93 26.40
C LYS A 20 -10.43 3.58 26.20
N MET A 21 -9.83 4.01 25.09
CA MET A 21 -8.38 3.89 24.89
C MET A 21 -7.69 4.39 26.16
N ALA A 22 -6.77 3.61 26.70
CA ALA A 22 -6.19 3.88 28.00
C ALA A 22 -5.52 5.27 28.00
N ASN A 23 -5.84 6.09 29.01
CA ASN A 23 -4.99 7.22 29.36
C ASN A 23 -3.71 6.66 29.96
N TYR A 24 -2.71 6.38 29.13
CA TYR A 24 -1.39 5.97 29.61
C TYR A 24 -0.80 7.12 30.44
N ALA A 25 -0.53 6.86 31.73
CA ALA A 25 0.29 7.74 32.55
C ALA A 25 1.73 7.67 32.03
N SER A 26 2.02 8.48 31.02
CA SER A 26 3.33 8.52 30.40
C SER A 26 4.33 9.28 31.29
N SER A 27 5.64 9.06 31.11
CA SER A 27 6.68 9.81 31.85
C SER A 27 6.50 11.33 31.69
N ARG A 28 7.04 12.17 32.59
CA ARG A 28 6.92 13.65 32.47
C ARG A 28 7.47 14.17 31.13
N ALA A 29 8.48 13.51 30.56
CA ALA A 29 9.00 13.77 29.23
C ALA A 29 8.02 13.35 28.12
N THR A 30 7.35 12.21 28.28
CA THR A 30 6.30 11.73 27.37
C THR A 30 5.01 12.56 27.50
N GLN A 31 4.69 13.11 28.68
CA GLN A 31 3.53 13.99 28.89
C GLN A 31 3.76 15.38 28.32
N GLU A 32 4.99 15.91 28.36
CA GLU A 32 5.32 17.14 27.65
C GLU A 32 5.38 16.92 26.13
N SER A 33 5.87 15.77 25.67
CA SER A 33 5.78 15.36 24.26
C SER A 33 4.32 15.24 23.81
N LEU A 34 3.45 14.62 24.62
CA LEU A 34 2.03 14.42 24.32
C LEU A 34 1.18 15.69 24.48
N LYS A 35 1.50 16.59 25.41
CA LYS A 35 0.83 17.90 25.48
C LYS A 35 1.24 18.81 24.32
N ARG A 36 2.52 18.74 23.89
CA ARG A 36 2.97 19.37 22.65
C ARG A 36 2.31 18.70 21.44
N SER A 37 2.16 17.37 21.41
CA SER A 37 1.54 16.65 20.29
C SER A 37 0.03 16.84 20.21
N PHE A 38 -0.68 16.93 21.33
CA PHE A 38 -2.12 17.15 21.37
C PHE A 38 -2.48 18.60 21.03
N ALA A 39 -1.67 19.57 21.44
CA ALA A 39 -1.75 20.94 20.92
C ALA A 39 -1.37 21.00 19.42
N LYS A 40 -0.41 20.18 18.96
CA LYS A 40 -0.08 19.99 17.53
C LYS A 40 -1.21 19.33 16.73
N TYR A 41 -1.99 18.45 17.35
CA TYR A 41 -3.11 17.71 16.76
C TYR A 41 -4.38 18.56 16.70
N LEU A 42 -4.67 19.36 17.74
CA LEU A 42 -5.70 20.40 17.62
C LEU A 42 -5.29 21.51 16.64
N ALA A 43 -3.98 21.71 16.46
CA ALA A 43 -3.45 22.51 15.38
C ALA A 43 -3.27 21.72 14.07
N SER A 44 -3.61 20.43 13.95
CA SER A 44 -3.27 19.62 12.76
C SER A 44 -4.26 19.72 11.60
N GLU A 45 -5.38 20.43 11.75
CA GLU A 45 -6.01 21.06 10.57
C GLU A 45 -5.08 22.13 9.95
N HIS A 46 -4.03 22.52 10.67
CA HIS A 46 -2.91 23.37 10.28
C HIS A 46 -1.57 22.77 10.75
N SER A 47 -1.33 21.46 10.52
CA SER A 47 0.04 20.96 10.66
C SER A 47 0.93 21.87 9.80
N THR A 48 2.14 22.17 10.28
CA THR A 48 3.13 22.80 9.42
C THR A 48 3.41 21.80 8.31
N GLN A 49 2.68 21.91 7.20
CA GLN A 49 2.93 21.17 5.98
C GLN A 49 4.43 21.21 5.72
N ALA A 50 4.98 20.08 5.27
CA ALA A 50 6.35 20.03 4.80
C ALA A 50 6.67 21.29 3.99
N VAL A 51 7.77 21.95 4.29
CA VAL A 51 8.19 23.16 3.56
C VAL A 51 9.09 22.70 2.42
N GLY A 52 8.66 22.96 1.19
CA GLY A 52 9.32 22.48 -0.02
C GLY A 52 8.77 23.16 -1.27
N LYS A 53 9.32 22.78 -2.42
CA LYS A 53 8.82 23.22 -3.73
C LYS A 53 7.39 22.72 -3.93
N LEU A 54 6.55 23.52 -4.58
CA LEU A 54 5.17 23.16 -4.87
C LEU A 54 5.08 22.28 -6.12
N PHE A 55 4.17 21.32 -6.08
CA PHE A 55 3.87 20.52 -7.25
C PHE A 55 2.95 21.29 -8.22
N GLN A 56 3.48 21.60 -9.40
CA GLN A 56 2.74 22.13 -10.55
C GLN A 56 2.50 21.02 -11.60
N PRO A 57 1.25 20.56 -11.80
CA PRO A 57 0.98 19.45 -12.73
C PRO A 57 1.41 19.77 -14.16
N GLU A 58 1.22 21.01 -14.63
CA GLU A 58 1.50 21.45 -16.01
C GLU A 58 2.97 21.32 -16.42
N SER A 59 3.91 21.43 -15.47
CA SER A 59 5.35 21.31 -15.71
C SER A 59 5.95 19.99 -15.23
N HIS A 60 5.35 19.38 -14.20
CA HIS A 60 5.92 18.21 -13.55
C HIS A 60 5.34 16.89 -14.03
N LEU A 61 4.10 16.88 -14.55
CA LEU A 61 3.55 15.71 -15.24
C LEU A 61 3.99 15.73 -16.70
N GLN A 62 4.52 14.61 -17.16
CA GLN A 62 4.92 14.40 -18.54
C GLN A 62 4.31 13.10 -19.05
N TYR A 63 3.00 12.95 -18.86
CA TYR A 63 2.34 11.67 -19.11
C TYR A 63 2.43 11.24 -20.57
N GLU A 64 3.03 10.07 -20.80
CA GLU A 64 2.97 9.32 -22.04
C GLU A 64 2.30 7.99 -21.73
N GLU A 65 1.30 7.58 -22.51
CA GLU A 65 0.54 6.36 -22.23
C GLU A 65 1.41 5.10 -22.36
N PRO A 66 1.22 4.07 -21.49
CA PRO A 66 1.89 2.79 -21.68
C PRO A 66 1.60 2.20 -23.06
N SER A 67 2.59 1.54 -23.65
CA SER A 67 2.44 0.85 -24.95
C SER A 67 1.41 -0.28 -24.90
N TYR A 68 1.23 -0.89 -23.72
CA TYR A 68 0.24 -1.91 -23.47
C TYR A 68 -0.14 -1.95 -21.98
N ILE A 69 -1.38 -2.32 -21.70
CA ILE A 69 -1.89 -2.56 -20.34
C ILE A 69 -2.40 -4.00 -20.31
N HIS A 70 -1.71 -4.86 -19.55
CA HIS A 70 -2.06 -6.27 -19.43
C HIS A 70 -3.25 -6.44 -18.50
N THR A 71 -4.24 -7.23 -18.95
CA THR A 71 -5.38 -7.62 -18.13
C THR A 71 -5.04 -8.80 -17.21
N MET A 72 -5.86 -9.05 -16.20
CA MET A 72 -5.79 -10.26 -15.38
C MET A 72 -5.89 -11.52 -16.24
N GLU A 73 -6.74 -11.50 -17.27
CA GLU A 73 -6.91 -12.62 -18.21
C GLU A 73 -5.68 -12.83 -19.09
N ASP A 74 -5.00 -11.75 -19.53
CA ASP A 74 -3.76 -11.83 -20.32
C ASP A 74 -2.63 -12.56 -19.58
N ILE A 75 -2.68 -12.56 -18.24
CA ILE A 75 -1.72 -13.26 -17.38
C ILE A 75 -2.35 -14.48 -16.69
N GLY A 76 -3.47 -15.01 -17.19
CA GLY A 76 -4.03 -16.29 -16.78
C GLY A 76 -4.82 -16.30 -15.47
N TYR A 77 -5.18 -15.13 -14.94
CA TYR A 77 -6.11 -14.99 -13.81
C TYR A 77 -7.53 -14.68 -14.31
N SER A 78 -8.54 -14.88 -13.47
CA SER A 78 -9.89 -14.41 -13.77
C SER A 78 -9.95 -12.88 -13.71
N ALA A 79 -10.79 -12.26 -14.55
CA ALA A 79 -11.07 -10.82 -14.48
C ALA A 79 -11.55 -10.35 -13.09
N THR A 80 -12.07 -11.27 -12.26
CA THR A 80 -12.56 -10.98 -10.90
C THR A 80 -11.60 -11.43 -9.80
N SER A 81 -10.40 -11.90 -10.13
CA SER A 81 -9.40 -12.31 -9.12
C SER A 81 -8.93 -11.13 -8.27
N GLY A 82 -8.93 -9.93 -8.84
CA GLY A 82 -8.62 -8.66 -8.16
C GLY A 82 -9.83 -7.73 -8.05
N VAL A 83 -9.57 -6.47 -7.69
CA VAL A 83 -10.54 -5.37 -7.66
C VAL A 83 -10.70 -4.67 -9.01
N SER A 84 -9.85 -5.00 -9.99
CA SER A 84 -9.90 -4.53 -11.37
C SER A 84 -9.54 -5.65 -12.33
N ALA A 85 -10.02 -5.54 -13.58
CA ALA A 85 -9.63 -6.41 -14.68
C ALA A 85 -8.19 -6.15 -15.18
N ILE A 86 -7.55 -5.05 -14.76
CA ILE A 86 -6.17 -4.71 -15.15
C ILE A 86 -5.16 -5.35 -14.19
N ALA A 87 -4.19 -6.08 -14.73
CA ALA A 87 -3.10 -6.66 -13.96
C ALA A 87 -1.93 -5.69 -13.77
N VAL A 88 -1.35 -5.23 -14.88
CA VAL A 88 -0.11 -4.46 -14.88
C VAL A 88 0.03 -3.64 -16.17
N SER A 89 0.59 -2.44 -16.09
CA SER A 89 0.96 -1.67 -17.28
C SER A 89 2.39 -1.99 -17.73
N GLU A 90 2.66 -1.85 -19.03
CA GLU A 90 4.04 -1.58 -19.45
C GLU A 90 4.54 -0.25 -18.85
N PRO A 91 5.86 -0.01 -18.77
CA PRO A 91 6.38 1.26 -18.31
C PRO A 91 5.89 2.43 -19.14
N PHE A 92 5.56 3.53 -18.45
CA PHE A 92 5.03 4.74 -19.07
C PHE A 92 5.63 5.98 -18.42
N ARG A 93 5.82 7.08 -19.17
CA ARG A 93 6.33 8.32 -18.59
C ARG A 93 5.24 8.93 -17.70
N LEU A 94 5.58 9.29 -16.47
CA LEU A 94 4.66 9.95 -15.54
C LEU A 94 5.15 11.35 -15.17
N PHE A 95 6.38 11.44 -14.69
CA PHE A 95 6.96 12.69 -14.19
C PHE A 95 8.11 13.16 -15.09
N SER A 96 8.25 14.47 -15.19
CA SER A 96 9.41 15.10 -15.82
C SER A 96 10.68 14.84 -15.01
N GLU A 97 11.84 15.02 -15.64
CA GLU A 97 13.12 14.85 -14.94
C GLU A 97 13.29 15.85 -13.78
N GLU A 98 12.82 17.08 -13.94
CA GLU A 98 12.81 18.11 -12.90
C GLU A 98 12.00 17.67 -11.68
N ALA A 99 10.82 17.10 -11.91
CA ALA A 99 9.97 16.59 -10.85
C ALA A 99 10.67 15.46 -10.08
N VAL A 100 11.26 14.49 -10.79
CA VAL A 100 12.01 13.40 -10.16
C VAL A 100 13.21 13.92 -9.38
N ASN A 101 13.93 14.91 -9.90
CA ASN A 101 15.06 15.52 -9.19
C ASN A 101 14.61 16.21 -7.90
N THR A 102 13.49 16.92 -7.93
CA THR A 102 12.91 17.53 -6.72
C THR A 102 12.49 16.48 -5.71
N MET A 103 11.83 15.39 -6.14
CA MET A 103 11.52 14.26 -5.27
C MET A 103 12.78 13.63 -4.68
N ARG A 104 13.87 13.55 -5.44
CA ARG A 104 15.17 13.07 -4.95
C ARG A 104 15.74 13.97 -3.85
N GLU A 105 15.68 15.29 -4.02
CA GLU A 105 16.11 16.25 -3.00
C GLU A 105 15.40 16.00 -1.67
N GLU A 106 14.09 15.74 -1.69
CA GLU A 106 13.31 15.45 -0.48
C GLU A 106 13.71 14.14 0.20
N ILE A 107 13.92 13.05 -0.56
CA ILE A 107 14.25 11.75 0.05
C ILE A 107 15.67 11.71 0.60
N PHE A 108 16.59 12.51 0.05
CA PHE A 108 17.98 12.59 0.52
C PHE A 108 18.19 13.62 1.64
N ASP A 109 17.12 14.31 2.06
CA ASP A 109 17.17 15.10 3.26
C ASP A 109 17.66 14.25 4.45
N LYS A 110 18.52 14.86 5.27
CA LYS A 110 19.19 14.17 6.36
C LYS A 110 18.20 13.63 7.39
N GLU A 111 17.16 14.40 7.71
CA GLU A 111 16.17 14.00 8.70
C GLU A 111 15.32 12.84 8.19
N VAL A 112 14.99 12.84 6.89
CA VAL A 112 14.30 11.72 6.22
C VAL A 112 15.13 10.44 6.33
N GLN A 113 16.41 10.51 5.96
CA GLN A 113 17.31 9.36 5.98
C GLN A 113 17.55 8.80 7.39
N GLU A 114 17.54 9.65 8.42
CA GLU A 114 17.81 9.25 9.81
C GLU A 114 16.58 8.72 10.54
N LYS A 115 15.40 9.32 10.33
CA LYS A 115 14.19 9.01 11.13
C LYS A 115 13.26 8.00 10.48
N TYR A 116 13.27 7.91 9.16
CA TYR A 116 12.26 7.15 8.40
C TYR A 116 12.85 5.94 7.69
N SER A 117 14.06 5.51 8.06
CA SER A 117 14.77 4.39 7.44
C SER A 117 14.43 3.05 8.10
N TYR A 118 14.12 2.06 7.26
CA TYR A 118 13.81 0.68 7.65
C TYR A 118 14.66 -0.30 6.83
N THR A 119 14.80 -1.53 7.33
CA THR A 119 15.54 -2.63 6.69
C THR A 119 14.84 -3.94 7.01
N SER A 120 14.89 -4.90 6.07
CA SER A 120 14.36 -6.25 6.25
C SER A 120 15.24 -7.30 5.58
N ASP A 121 14.92 -8.57 5.85
CA ASP A 121 15.52 -9.73 5.20
C ASP A 121 15.30 -9.81 3.67
N ILE A 122 14.32 -9.09 3.12
CA ILE A 122 14.05 -9.02 1.68
C ILE A 122 14.42 -7.68 1.02
N ALA A 123 14.71 -6.63 1.80
CA ALA A 123 15.02 -5.30 1.26
C ALA A 123 16.10 -4.58 2.11
N PRO A 124 17.23 -4.15 1.50
CA PRO A 124 18.38 -3.65 2.25
C PRO A 124 18.12 -2.32 2.96
N LYS A 125 17.41 -1.40 2.29
CA LYS A 125 17.05 -0.09 2.86
C LYS A 125 15.76 0.44 2.26
N GLN A 126 14.85 0.88 3.12
CA GLN A 126 13.55 1.46 2.75
C GLN A 126 13.32 2.78 3.49
N LEU A 127 12.54 3.70 2.90
CA LEU A 127 12.03 4.89 3.57
C LEU A 127 10.50 4.88 3.56
N ARG A 128 9.85 5.11 4.70
CA ARG A 128 8.37 5.06 4.82
C ARG A 128 7.84 6.14 5.74
N GLY A 129 6.61 6.60 5.50
CA GLY A 129 5.91 7.53 6.39
C GLY A 129 6.46 8.97 6.47
N TYR A 130 7.44 9.33 5.63
CA TYR A 130 8.10 10.65 5.70
C TYR A 130 7.36 11.74 4.92
N ALA A 131 6.60 11.39 3.88
CA ALA A 131 6.09 12.35 2.91
C ALA A 131 5.22 13.48 3.53
N PRO A 132 4.29 13.20 4.48
CA PRO A 132 3.45 14.25 5.07
C PRO A 132 4.25 15.35 5.79
N ASP A 133 5.35 14.97 6.44
CA ASP A 133 6.15 15.86 7.29
C ASP A 133 7.37 16.46 6.57
N HIS A 134 7.94 15.73 5.61
CA HIS A 134 9.22 16.06 4.97
C HIS A 134 9.23 16.06 3.44
N GLY A 135 8.20 15.50 2.79
CA GLY A 135 8.15 15.37 1.33
C GLY A 135 7.01 16.17 0.73
N LYS A 136 7.07 17.50 0.80
CA LYS A 136 5.97 18.38 0.34
C LYS A 136 5.59 18.10 -1.11
N PHE A 137 6.59 18.11 -1.98
CA PHE A 137 6.43 17.92 -3.41
C PHE A 137 5.91 16.52 -3.70
N ILE A 138 6.48 15.48 -3.07
CA ILE A 138 6.03 14.09 -3.20
C ILE A 138 4.57 13.95 -2.75
N TYR A 139 4.23 14.49 -1.59
CA TYR A 139 2.90 14.42 -1.00
C TYR A 139 1.85 15.11 -1.88
N GLU A 140 2.14 16.32 -2.35
CA GLU A 140 1.26 17.03 -3.29
C GLU A 140 1.14 16.29 -4.63
N ALA A 141 2.26 15.82 -5.20
CA ALA A 141 2.29 15.14 -6.49
C ALA A 141 1.40 13.89 -6.51
N TRP A 142 1.47 13.05 -5.47
CA TRP A 142 0.70 11.80 -5.40
C TRP A 142 -0.75 11.99 -4.97
N LYS A 143 -1.12 13.12 -4.38
CA LYS A 143 -2.51 13.47 -4.05
C LYS A 143 -3.18 14.35 -5.11
N HIS A 144 -2.41 14.87 -6.06
CA HIS A 144 -2.93 15.79 -7.06
C HIS A 144 -3.99 15.10 -7.96
N PRO A 145 -5.15 15.73 -8.22
CA PRO A 145 -6.21 15.13 -9.03
C PRO A 145 -5.77 14.65 -10.42
N GLU A 146 -4.86 15.37 -11.08
CA GLU A 146 -4.34 14.98 -12.40
C GLU A 146 -3.48 13.71 -12.35
N THR A 147 -2.63 13.57 -11.33
CA THR A 147 -1.88 12.34 -11.09
C THR A 147 -2.83 11.18 -10.83
N LEU A 148 -3.82 11.38 -9.95
CA LEU A 148 -4.81 10.35 -9.64
C LEU A 148 -5.65 9.94 -10.85
N ALA A 149 -5.99 10.89 -11.73
CA ALA A 149 -6.70 10.61 -12.97
C ALA A 149 -5.89 9.71 -13.91
N ILE A 150 -4.58 9.96 -14.05
CA ILE A 150 -3.69 9.11 -14.86
C ILE A 150 -3.60 7.70 -14.26
N ILE A 151 -3.32 7.58 -12.97
CA ILE A 151 -3.19 6.28 -12.31
C ILE A 151 -4.51 5.49 -12.37
N SER A 152 -5.64 6.15 -12.13
CA SER A 152 -6.97 5.52 -12.21
C SER A 152 -7.33 5.08 -13.63
N LYS A 153 -6.97 5.88 -14.65
CA LYS A 153 -7.15 5.52 -16.05
C LYS A 153 -6.41 4.22 -16.39
N ILE A 154 -5.15 4.12 -15.97
CA ILE A 154 -4.31 2.94 -16.24
C ILE A 154 -4.82 1.73 -15.45
N ALA A 155 -5.21 1.92 -14.19
CA ALA A 155 -5.72 0.84 -13.34
C ALA A 155 -7.11 0.34 -13.75
N GLY A 156 -7.84 1.07 -14.60
CA GLY A 156 -9.21 0.73 -15.00
C GLY A 156 -10.25 0.89 -13.88
N ILE A 157 -9.91 1.62 -12.81
CA ILE A 157 -10.74 1.84 -11.62
C ILE A 157 -10.33 3.14 -10.94
N ASP A 158 -11.27 3.84 -10.31
CA ASP A 158 -10.99 5.06 -9.55
C ASP A 158 -10.21 4.76 -8.26
N LEU A 159 -8.99 5.29 -8.18
CA LEU A 159 -8.04 5.06 -7.11
C LEU A 159 -7.74 6.33 -6.31
N VAL A 160 -7.45 6.11 -5.02
CA VAL A 160 -6.85 7.08 -4.11
C VAL A 160 -5.63 6.46 -3.44
N PRO A 161 -4.65 7.25 -2.98
CA PRO A 161 -3.60 6.74 -2.11
C PRO A 161 -4.25 6.01 -0.94
N VAL A 162 -3.74 4.85 -0.56
CA VAL A 162 -4.37 4.00 0.47
C VAL A 162 -4.45 4.75 1.80
N MET A 163 -3.35 5.37 2.19
CA MET A 163 -3.21 6.27 3.33
C MET A 163 -1.95 7.11 3.16
N ASP A 164 -1.82 8.19 3.94
CA ASP A 164 -0.70 9.11 3.85
C ASP A 164 0.65 8.47 4.19
N TYR A 165 0.66 7.47 5.10
CA TYR A 165 1.85 6.70 5.48
C TYR A 165 2.51 5.96 4.29
N GLU A 166 1.72 5.61 3.28
CA GLU A 166 2.12 4.82 2.10
C GLU A 166 2.40 5.68 0.87
N ILE A 167 2.39 7.01 1.02
CA ILE A 167 2.76 7.92 -0.05
C ILE A 167 4.29 7.95 -0.16
N GLY A 168 4.79 7.52 -1.31
CA GLY A 168 6.21 7.64 -1.64
C GLY A 168 7.13 6.71 -0.85
N HIS A 169 6.75 5.47 -0.56
CA HIS A 169 7.69 4.46 -0.03
C HIS A 169 8.93 4.39 -0.94
N ILE A 170 10.13 4.49 -0.39
CA ILE A 170 11.37 4.38 -1.19
C ILE A 170 12.04 3.04 -0.94
N ASN A 171 12.47 2.37 -2.00
CA ASN A 171 13.45 1.28 -1.93
C ASN A 171 14.79 1.78 -2.46
N LEU A 172 15.87 1.64 -1.67
CA LEU A 172 17.23 2.00 -2.06
C LEU A 172 18.09 0.74 -2.15
N SER A 173 18.77 0.58 -3.27
CA SER A 173 19.73 -0.52 -3.48
C SER A 173 20.93 -0.07 -4.31
N VAL A 174 22.07 -0.74 -4.11
CA VAL A 174 23.27 -0.57 -4.94
C VAL A 174 23.30 -1.73 -5.96
N PRO A 175 23.31 -1.44 -7.27
CA PRO A 175 23.40 -2.48 -8.30
C PRO A 175 24.67 -3.34 -8.20
N GLY A 176 24.60 -4.56 -8.72
CA GLY A 176 25.78 -5.43 -8.85
C GLY A 176 26.78 -4.92 -9.91
N SER A 177 28.01 -5.43 -9.87
CA SER A 177 29.00 -5.14 -10.91
C SER A 177 28.55 -5.69 -12.27
N ARG A 178 28.74 -4.93 -13.35
CA ARG A 178 28.39 -5.39 -14.71
C ARG A 178 29.16 -6.65 -15.15
N ARG A 179 30.30 -6.96 -14.52
CA ARG A 179 31.07 -8.19 -14.76
C ARG A 179 30.42 -9.44 -14.15
N GLU A 180 29.52 -9.27 -13.20
CA GLU A 180 28.76 -10.35 -12.56
C GLU A 180 27.53 -10.75 -13.40
N HIS A 181 27.17 -9.98 -14.44
CA HIS A 181 26.07 -10.32 -15.33
C HIS A 181 26.53 -11.38 -16.35
N ASP A 182 26.40 -12.66 -16.01
CA ASP A 182 26.74 -13.77 -16.90
C ASP A 182 25.70 -13.88 -18.05
N ASN A 183 26.15 -13.73 -19.30
CA ASN A 183 25.27 -13.68 -20.49
C ASN A 183 24.85 -15.06 -21.02
N SER A 184 25.14 -16.16 -20.32
CA SER A 184 25.01 -17.52 -20.87
C SER A 184 23.93 -18.42 -20.24
N ALA A 185 23.28 -18.02 -19.16
CA ALA A 185 22.27 -18.86 -18.53
C ALA A 185 20.85 -18.42 -18.87
N LEU A 186 20.10 -19.32 -19.51
CA LEU A 186 18.64 -19.35 -19.39
C LEU A 186 18.35 -19.60 -17.90
N ILE A 187 18.13 -18.53 -17.14
CA ILE A 187 17.96 -18.53 -15.67
C ILE A 187 19.22 -19.04 -14.97
N SER A 188 20.19 -18.15 -14.67
CA SER A 188 21.31 -18.48 -13.78
C SER A 188 20.84 -18.53 -12.32
N GLU A 189 21.60 -19.25 -11.49
CA GLU A 189 21.51 -19.24 -10.02
C GLU A 189 21.55 -17.82 -9.41
N ASP A 190 21.93 -16.78 -10.16
CA ASP A 190 21.90 -15.38 -9.72
C ASP A 190 20.50 -14.74 -9.67
N ASP A 191 19.48 -15.38 -10.27
CA ASP A 191 18.07 -15.02 -10.04
C ASP A 191 17.63 -15.31 -8.57
N GLU A 192 18.49 -15.93 -7.73
CA GLU A 192 18.27 -16.10 -6.29
C GLU A 192 18.51 -14.82 -5.44
N LYS A 193 19.16 -13.78 -5.99
CA LYS A 193 19.42 -12.52 -5.26
C LYS A 193 18.58 -11.35 -5.77
N ALA A 194 17.26 -11.48 -5.66
CA ALA A 194 16.31 -10.40 -5.97
C ALA A 194 16.59 -9.13 -5.13
N ILE A 195 16.25 -7.95 -5.68
CA ILE A 195 16.30 -6.67 -4.94
C ILE A 195 15.17 -6.62 -3.92
N VAL A 196 14.03 -7.17 -4.30
CA VAL A 196 12.90 -7.47 -3.43
C VAL A 196 12.42 -8.86 -3.83
N GLY A 197 12.44 -9.81 -2.89
CA GLY A 197 12.06 -11.20 -3.12
C GLY A 197 10.60 -11.39 -3.54
N TRP A 198 10.20 -12.60 -3.87
CA TRP A 198 8.81 -12.93 -4.21
C TRP A 198 7.85 -12.57 -3.09
N HIS A 199 6.83 -11.76 -3.40
CA HIS A 199 5.81 -11.36 -2.45
C HIS A 199 4.49 -11.01 -3.16
N ARG A 200 3.47 -10.73 -2.35
CA ARG A 200 2.29 -9.95 -2.72
C ARG A 200 2.33 -8.66 -1.93
N ASP A 201 1.89 -7.58 -2.57
CA ASP A 201 1.80 -6.30 -1.88
C ASP A 201 0.73 -6.35 -0.79
N SER A 202 0.89 -5.49 0.19
CA SER A 202 -0.13 -5.23 1.21
C SER A 202 -1.42 -4.66 0.61
N TYR A 203 -1.31 -3.86 -0.45
CA TYR A 203 -2.41 -3.01 -0.93
C TYR A 203 -2.87 -3.36 -2.34
N PRO A 204 -4.15 -3.12 -2.68
CA PRO A 204 -4.72 -3.54 -3.96
C PRO A 204 -3.90 -3.13 -5.19
N PHE A 205 -3.41 -1.89 -5.20
CA PHE A 205 -2.61 -1.35 -6.29
C PHE A 205 -1.36 -0.65 -5.78
N VAL A 206 -0.32 -0.65 -6.61
CA VAL A 206 0.88 0.17 -6.44
C VAL A 206 1.22 0.87 -7.75
N CYS A 207 1.79 2.06 -7.64
CA CYS A 207 2.51 2.71 -8.73
C CYS A 207 4.00 2.78 -8.36
N VAL A 208 4.84 2.12 -9.15
CA VAL A 208 6.29 2.07 -8.96
C VAL A 208 6.95 3.02 -9.93
N LEU A 209 7.48 4.13 -9.42
CA LEU A 209 8.23 5.16 -10.14
C LEU A 209 9.74 4.90 -10.05
N MET A 210 10.43 4.85 -11.20
CA MET A 210 11.89 4.82 -11.21
C MET A 210 12.46 6.22 -10.99
N MET A 211 13.32 6.38 -9.98
CA MET A 211 13.95 7.66 -9.65
C MET A 211 15.43 7.75 -10.07
N SER A 212 16.10 6.61 -10.23
CA SER A 212 17.50 6.57 -10.68
C SER A 212 17.61 6.64 -12.19
N ASP A 213 18.69 7.24 -12.67
CA ASP A 213 19.12 7.06 -14.05
C ASP A 213 19.54 5.60 -14.25
N THR A 214 18.88 4.95 -15.21
CA THR A 214 19.11 3.54 -15.54
C THR A 214 19.97 3.37 -16.79
N THR A 215 20.58 4.44 -17.29
CA THR A 215 21.48 4.41 -18.44
C THR A 215 22.63 3.44 -18.18
N GLY A 216 22.72 2.40 -19.02
CA GLY A 216 23.76 1.37 -18.92
C GLY A 216 23.50 0.29 -17.85
N MET A 217 22.36 0.34 -17.15
CA MET A 217 21.89 -0.75 -16.30
C MET A 217 21.33 -1.89 -17.17
N VAL A 218 21.54 -3.13 -16.71
CA VAL A 218 20.94 -4.35 -17.26
C VAL A 218 20.28 -5.15 -16.14
N GLY A 219 19.21 -5.87 -16.45
CA GLY A 219 18.35 -6.50 -15.44
C GLY A 219 17.43 -5.50 -14.73
N GLY A 220 16.97 -5.85 -13.53
CA GLY A 220 16.11 -4.98 -12.71
C GLY A 220 14.62 -5.00 -13.08
N GLU A 221 14.21 -5.92 -13.96
CA GLU A 221 12.82 -6.13 -14.36
C GLU A 221 11.96 -6.57 -13.18
N THR A 222 10.65 -6.30 -13.28
CA THR A 222 9.67 -6.90 -12.39
C THR A 222 9.24 -8.23 -12.99
N ALA A 223 9.50 -9.32 -12.29
CA ALA A 223 9.03 -10.64 -12.66
C ALA A 223 7.67 -10.90 -12.02
N LEU A 224 6.69 -11.33 -12.82
CA LEU A 224 5.33 -11.67 -12.42
C LEU A 224 5.10 -13.16 -12.62
N ARG A 225 4.48 -13.83 -11.65
CA ARG A 225 4.01 -15.20 -11.83
C ARG A 225 2.58 -15.19 -12.35
N THR A 226 2.40 -15.71 -13.56
CA THR A 226 1.08 -15.82 -14.22
C THR A 226 0.21 -16.85 -13.51
N GLY A 227 -1.08 -16.86 -13.83
CA GLY A 227 -2.02 -17.89 -13.39
C GLY A 227 -1.72 -19.28 -13.96
N TYR A 228 -0.91 -19.37 -15.02
CA TYR A 228 -0.44 -20.63 -15.58
C TYR A 228 0.85 -21.14 -14.92
N GLY A 229 1.48 -20.33 -14.06
CA GLY A 229 2.69 -20.67 -13.32
C GLY A 229 4.00 -20.29 -14.02
N ASP A 230 3.96 -19.76 -15.24
CA ASP A 230 5.13 -19.20 -15.91
C ASP A 230 5.50 -17.81 -15.39
N ILE A 231 6.73 -17.38 -15.66
CA ILE A 231 7.27 -16.09 -15.23
C ILE A 231 7.30 -15.12 -16.41
N LYS A 232 6.56 -14.01 -16.29
CA LYS A 232 6.57 -12.91 -17.24
C LYS A 232 7.40 -11.76 -16.68
N LYS A 233 8.44 -11.35 -17.40
CA LYS A 233 9.27 -10.18 -17.03
C LYS A 233 8.73 -8.93 -17.71
N VAL A 234 8.38 -7.92 -16.91
CA VAL A 234 7.99 -6.59 -17.40
C VAL A 234 9.22 -5.69 -17.36
N ARG A 235 9.46 -4.97 -18.46
CA ARG A 235 10.66 -4.13 -18.61
C ARG A 235 10.78 -3.15 -17.44
N GLY A 236 11.99 -2.99 -16.91
CA GLY A 236 12.26 -2.01 -15.86
C GLY A 236 12.04 -0.57 -16.36
N PRO A 237 11.38 0.31 -15.58
CA PRO A 237 11.18 1.70 -15.98
C PRO A 237 12.49 2.49 -16.00
N SER A 238 12.61 3.45 -16.92
CA SER A 238 13.66 4.49 -16.88
C SER A 238 13.28 5.62 -15.93
N LYS A 239 14.23 6.46 -15.51
CA LYS A 239 13.99 7.62 -14.64
C LYS A 239 12.75 8.41 -15.07
N GLY A 240 11.81 8.66 -14.16
CA GLY A 240 10.54 9.37 -14.42
C GLY A 240 9.44 8.52 -15.06
N CYS A 241 9.73 7.29 -15.44
CA CYS A 241 8.72 6.31 -15.85
C CYS A 241 8.21 5.52 -14.65
N ALA A 242 6.95 5.11 -14.75
CA ALA A 242 6.27 4.33 -13.73
C ALA A 242 5.62 3.07 -14.31
N VAL A 243 5.23 2.17 -13.42
CA VAL A 243 4.40 0.99 -13.69
C VAL A 243 3.28 0.94 -12.67
N VAL A 244 2.05 0.71 -13.11
CA VAL A 244 0.91 0.42 -12.23
C VAL A 244 0.70 -1.09 -12.19
N LEU A 245 0.62 -1.66 -10.99
CA LEU A 245 0.51 -3.10 -10.76
C LEU A 245 -0.56 -3.39 -9.70
N GLN A 246 -1.38 -4.41 -9.93
CA GLN A 246 -2.34 -4.94 -8.96
C GLN A 246 -1.66 -5.94 -7.99
N GLY A 247 -0.63 -5.47 -7.28
CA GLY A 247 0.37 -6.32 -6.64
C GLY A 247 -0.12 -7.16 -5.46
N ARG A 248 -1.28 -6.83 -4.88
CA ARG A 248 -1.93 -7.66 -3.84
C ARG A 248 -2.31 -9.05 -4.34
N TYR A 249 -2.59 -9.19 -5.63
CA TYR A 249 -3.17 -10.41 -6.22
C TYR A 249 -2.17 -11.22 -7.05
N ILE A 250 -1.07 -10.58 -7.47
CA ILE A 250 -0.08 -11.16 -8.38
C ILE A 250 1.21 -11.38 -7.61
N ASP A 251 1.67 -12.63 -7.53
CA ASP A 251 2.98 -12.95 -6.97
C ASP A 251 4.05 -12.31 -7.88
N HIS A 252 4.93 -11.49 -7.30
CA HIS A 252 5.94 -10.75 -8.06
C HIS A 252 7.24 -10.54 -7.29
N GLN A 253 8.32 -10.26 -8.02
CA GLN A 253 9.63 -9.90 -7.46
C GLN A 253 10.34 -8.86 -8.32
N ALA A 254 11.23 -8.08 -7.70
CA ALA A 254 12.12 -7.17 -8.40
C ALA A 254 13.47 -7.85 -8.62
N LEU A 255 13.82 -8.14 -9.88
CA LEU A 255 15.07 -8.81 -10.22
C LEU A 255 16.29 -7.92 -9.92
N ARG A 256 17.45 -8.56 -9.78
CA ARG A 256 18.72 -7.84 -9.59
C ARG A 256 19.03 -7.00 -10.82
N ALA A 257 19.55 -5.80 -10.57
CA ALA A 257 20.08 -4.93 -11.60
C ALA A 257 21.61 -4.86 -11.49
N PHE A 258 22.27 -4.75 -12.63
CA PHE A 258 23.72 -4.69 -12.75
C PHE A 258 24.16 -3.47 -13.53
N GLY A 259 25.28 -2.88 -13.12
CA GLY A 259 25.74 -1.58 -13.64
C GLY A 259 24.96 -0.40 -13.04
N GLY A 260 25.44 0.81 -13.30
CA GLY A 260 24.93 2.03 -12.64
C GLY A 260 25.56 2.28 -11.26
N GLN A 261 25.18 3.40 -10.63
CA GLN A 261 25.67 3.78 -9.29
C GLN A 261 24.65 3.45 -8.18
N GLU A 262 23.36 3.50 -8.49
CA GLU A 262 22.26 3.34 -7.54
C GLU A 262 21.00 2.88 -8.28
N ARG A 263 20.08 2.24 -7.55
CA ARG A 263 18.72 1.98 -8.01
C ARG A 263 17.73 2.38 -6.91
N ILE A 264 16.99 3.44 -7.19
CA ILE A 264 15.99 4.04 -6.31
C ILE A 264 14.64 3.97 -7.01
N THR A 265 13.69 3.33 -6.34
CA THR A 265 12.29 3.30 -6.77
C THR A 265 11.40 3.87 -5.69
N MET A 266 10.46 4.70 -6.09
CA MET A 266 9.39 5.19 -5.24
C MET A 266 8.12 4.39 -5.52
N VAL A 267 7.44 3.96 -4.48
CA VAL A 267 6.22 3.17 -4.54
C VAL A 267 5.14 3.94 -3.80
N THR A 268 4.05 4.26 -4.49
CA THR A 268 2.85 4.78 -3.83
C THR A 268 1.76 3.75 -3.94
N SER A 269 1.15 3.40 -2.81
CA SER A 269 0.12 2.38 -2.72
C SER A 269 -1.28 2.99 -2.81
N PHE A 270 -2.20 2.30 -3.47
CA PHE A 270 -3.54 2.78 -3.79
C PHE A 270 -4.62 1.78 -3.39
N ARG A 271 -5.81 2.33 -3.09
CA ARG A 271 -7.05 1.58 -2.89
C ARG A 271 -8.16 2.14 -3.79
N PRO A 272 -9.20 1.33 -4.10
CA PRO A 272 -10.42 1.86 -4.71
C PRO A 272 -10.99 3.02 -3.89
N ARG A 273 -11.35 4.13 -4.55
CA ARG A 273 -12.02 5.26 -3.87
C ARG A 273 -13.38 4.88 -3.32
N SER A 274 -14.12 4.08 -4.08
CA SER A 274 -15.47 3.68 -3.73
C SER A 274 -15.43 2.73 -2.53
N PRO A 275 -16.10 3.05 -1.41
CA PRO A 275 -16.13 2.17 -0.25
C PRO A 275 -16.95 0.90 -0.50
N ARG A 276 -17.67 0.81 -1.64
CA ARG A 276 -18.48 -0.34 -2.06
C ARG A 276 -17.67 -1.40 -2.80
N ILE A 277 -16.43 -1.09 -3.17
CA ILE A 277 -15.51 -2.04 -3.78
C ILE A 277 -14.74 -2.71 -2.64
N ARG A 278 -14.50 -4.02 -2.77
CA ARG A 278 -13.75 -4.77 -1.76
C ARG A 278 -12.35 -4.16 -1.61
N ASP A 279 -11.88 -4.10 -0.38
CA ASP A 279 -10.52 -3.71 -0.05
C ASP A 279 -9.85 -4.89 0.66
N ASP A 280 -8.92 -5.52 -0.05
CA ASP A 280 -8.17 -6.69 0.40
C ASP A 280 -6.83 -6.33 1.04
N THR A 281 -6.70 -5.09 1.53
CA THR A 281 -5.51 -4.62 2.24
C THR A 281 -5.13 -5.57 3.37
N VAL A 282 -3.90 -6.04 3.36
CA VAL A 282 -3.26 -6.74 4.49
C VAL A 282 -2.08 -5.93 4.97
N LEU A 283 -1.66 -6.12 6.21
CA LEU A 283 -0.52 -5.39 6.78
C LEU A 283 0.69 -6.29 6.99
N THR A 284 0.60 -7.57 6.64
CA THR A 284 1.65 -8.56 6.93
C THR A 284 3.01 -8.22 6.34
N THR A 285 3.09 -7.67 5.13
CA THR A 285 4.36 -7.37 4.45
C THR A 285 4.94 -6.00 4.79
N VAL A 286 4.17 -5.14 5.46
CA VAL A 286 4.57 -3.76 5.78
C VAL A 286 4.73 -3.52 7.28
N ARG A 287 4.00 -4.29 8.11
CA ARG A 287 4.03 -4.19 9.58
C ARG A 287 5.45 -4.33 10.15
N PRO A 288 6.30 -5.30 9.72
CA PRO A 288 7.68 -5.42 10.23
C PRO A 288 8.61 -4.26 9.87
N VAL A 289 8.20 -3.36 8.97
CA VAL A 289 9.05 -2.28 8.43
C VAL A 289 8.35 -0.93 8.52
N SER A 290 7.46 -0.74 9.51
CA SER A 290 6.67 0.50 9.66
C SER A 290 6.62 0.98 11.11
N ASN A 291 6.28 2.25 11.30
CA ASN A 291 5.76 2.75 12.57
C ASN A 291 4.34 2.20 12.75
N LEU A 292 4.15 1.35 13.77
CA LEU A 292 2.88 0.64 13.97
C LEU A 292 1.75 1.58 14.37
N SER A 293 2.03 2.63 15.14
CA SER A 293 1.01 3.61 15.54
C SER A 293 0.42 4.32 14.32
N ASP A 294 1.27 4.77 13.39
CA ASP A 294 0.81 5.45 12.18
C ASP A 294 0.14 4.47 11.21
N LEU A 295 0.76 3.29 11.00
CA LEU A 295 0.24 2.25 10.12
C LEU A 295 -1.15 1.79 10.55
N TYR A 296 -1.32 1.41 11.82
CA TYR A 296 -2.59 0.95 12.36
C TYR A 296 -3.60 2.07 12.50
N GLY A 297 -3.17 3.23 13.00
CA GLY A 297 -4.04 4.39 13.16
C GLY A 297 -4.71 4.80 11.85
N GLN A 298 -3.91 5.04 10.81
CA GLN A 298 -4.45 5.44 9.50
C GLN A 298 -5.23 4.32 8.83
N THR A 299 -4.79 3.05 8.95
CA THR A 299 -5.53 1.91 8.38
C THR A 299 -6.92 1.76 8.98
N VAL A 300 -7.00 1.81 10.32
CA VAL A 300 -8.27 1.71 11.03
C VAL A 300 -9.15 2.92 10.73
N GLU A 301 -8.59 4.12 10.71
CA GLU A 301 -9.30 5.36 10.39
C GLU A 301 -10.03 5.25 9.04
N TYR A 302 -9.30 5.01 7.95
CA TYR A 302 -9.95 5.01 6.63
C TYR A 302 -10.92 3.83 6.44
N GLN A 303 -10.66 2.67 7.06
CA GLN A 303 -11.60 1.54 6.98
C GLN A 303 -12.89 1.80 7.75
N LEU A 304 -12.81 2.50 8.88
CA LEU A 304 -13.98 2.95 9.62
C LEU A 304 -14.75 4.04 8.86
N GLU A 305 -14.07 4.99 8.19
CA GLU A 305 -14.72 5.95 7.30
C GLU A 305 -15.46 5.25 6.14
N ASN A 306 -14.84 4.23 5.53
CA ASN A 306 -15.47 3.42 4.50
C ASN A 306 -16.73 2.71 5.04
N ALA A 307 -16.65 2.12 6.24
CA ALA A 307 -17.78 1.47 6.90
C ALA A 307 -18.90 2.47 7.21
N GLU A 308 -18.55 3.66 7.72
CA GLU A 308 -19.50 4.74 7.97
C GLU A 308 -20.24 5.15 6.69
N ALA A 309 -19.51 5.35 5.59
CA ALA A 309 -20.09 5.72 4.31
C ALA A 309 -21.08 4.65 3.78
N ARG A 310 -20.72 3.36 3.91
CA ARG A 310 -21.60 2.25 3.52
C ARG A 310 -22.82 2.15 4.42
N ILE A 311 -22.67 2.22 5.74
CA ILE A 311 -23.78 2.22 6.71
C ILE A 311 -24.73 3.38 6.44
N ARG A 312 -24.22 4.59 6.22
CA ARG A 312 -25.02 5.78 5.90
C ARG A 312 -25.85 5.57 4.63
N THR A 313 -25.26 4.93 3.61
CA THR A 313 -25.94 4.58 2.36
C THR A 313 -27.06 3.55 2.61
N MET A 314 -26.75 2.45 3.33
CA MET A 314 -27.73 1.42 3.64
C MET A 314 -28.90 1.96 4.49
N LEU A 315 -28.62 2.83 5.46
CA LEU A 315 -29.66 3.49 6.26
C LEU A 315 -30.62 4.31 5.40
N LYS A 316 -30.10 5.02 4.39
CA LYS A 316 -30.93 5.76 3.43
C LYS A 316 -31.80 4.79 2.63
N GLU A 317 -31.23 3.73 2.08
CA GLU A 317 -31.94 2.72 1.29
C GLU A 317 -33.05 2.02 2.08
N ILE A 318 -32.79 1.67 3.35
CA ILE A 318 -33.79 1.08 4.26
C ILE A 318 -34.94 2.07 4.49
N ARG A 319 -34.64 3.33 4.82
CA ARG A 319 -35.66 4.35 5.09
C ARG A 319 -36.55 4.60 3.87
N ASP A 320 -35.97 4.67 2.69
CA ASP A 320 -36.70 4.89 1.46
C ASP A 320 -37.55 3.65 1.09
N SER A 321 -37.03 2.44 1.29
CA SER A 321 -37.80 1.19 1.14
C SER A 321 -38.98 1.12 2.09
N MET A 322 -38.78 1.45 3.37
CA MET A 322 -39.83 1.45 4.39
C MET A 322 -40.94 2.48 4.08
N LYS A 323 -40.58 3.68 3.60
CA LYS A 323 -41.57 4.67 3.14
C LYS A 323 -42.42 4.14 1.97
N ALA A 324 -41.84 3.32 1.11
CA ALA A 324 -42.55 2.66 0.01
C ALA A 324 -43.32 1.40 0.46
N GLY A 325 -43.32 1.06 1.75
CA GLY A 325 -44.01 -0.12 2.29
C GLY A 325 -43.33 -1.46 1.96
N ALA A 326 -42.06 -1.45 1.58
CA ALA A 326 -41.30 -2.65 1.19
C ALA A 326 -40.01 -2.80 1.99
N ILE A 327 -39.46 -4.01 2.04
CA ILE A 327 -38.13 -4.28 2.60
C ILE A 327 -37.46 -5.42 1.83
N ASN A 328 -36.16 -5.30 1.57
CA ASN A 328 -35.39 -6.35 0.91
C ASN A 328 -34.46 -7.04 1.91
N ALA A 329 -34.96 -8.09 2.56
CA ALA A 329 -34.19 -8.84 3.56
C ALA A 329 -32.91 -9.46 2.99
N LYS A 330 -32.92 -9.87 1.70
CA LYS A 330 -31.73 -10.42 1.03
C LYS A 330 -30.64 -9.36 0.89
N ALA A 331 -30.98 -8.16 0.44
CA ALA A 331 -30.03 -7.05 0.33
C ALA A 331 -29.45 -6.65 1.70
N ILE A 332 -30.29 -6.61 2.75
CA ILE A 332 -29.85 -6.36 4.12
C ILE A 332 -28.85 -7.42 4.57
N LYS A 333 -29.14 -8.71 4.34
CA LYS A 333 -28.21 -9.79 4.70
C LYS A 333 -26.88 -9.68 3.96
N THR A 334 -26.90 -9.44 2.65
CA THR A 334 -25.66 -9.23 1.87
C THR A 334 -24.84 -8.06 2.40
N PHE A 335 -25.47 -6.94 2.77
CA PHE A 335 -24.79 -5.80 3.38
C PHE A 335 -24.17 -6.16 4.74
N LEU A 336 -24.93 -6.79 5.63
CA LEU A 336 -24.44 -7.17 6.96
C LEU A 336 -23.29 -8.18 6.87
N ASP A 337 -23.40 -9.18 5.99
CA ASP A 337 -22.35 -10.17 5.78
C ASP A 337 -21.07 -9.50 5.25
N PHE A 338 -21.21 -8.51 4.36
CA PHE A 338 -20.07 -7.71 3.87
C PHE A 338 -19.38 -6.92 4.99
N GLU A 339 -20.13 -6.18 5.82
CA GLU A 339 -19.53 -5.41 6.94
C GLU A 339 -18.87 -6.32 7.97
N ILE A 340 -19.52 -7.45 8.30
CA ILE A 340 -18.95 -8.44 9.23
C ILE A 340 -17.62 -8.97 8.68
N ASN A 341 -17.56 -9.30 7.39
CA ASN A 341 -16.34 -9.79 6.75
C ASN A 341 -15.23 -8.73 6.75
N GLN A 342 -15.52 -7.48 6.39
CA GLN A 342 -14.52 -6.41 6.37
C GLN A 342 -13.99 -6.10 7.77
N LEU A 343 -14.86 -6.01 8.79
CA LEU A 343 -14.43 -5.74 10.17
C LEU A 343 -13.68 -6.92 10.78
N THR A 344 -14.09 -8.15 10.47
CA THR A 344 -13.35 -9.36 10.89
C THR A 344 -11.97 -9.40 10.26
N HIS A 345 -11.85 -9.00 8.99
CA HIS A 345 -10.58 -8.89 8.28
C HIS A 345 -9.68 -7.84 8.91
N LEU A 346 -10.16 -6.60 9.09
CA LEU A 346 -9.41 -5.53 9.74
C LEU A 346 -8.93 -5.94 11.15
N ASN A 347 -9.79 -6.58 11.94
CA ASN A 347 -9.43 -7.05 13.28
C ASN A 347 -8.29 -8.08 13.27
N LYS A 348 -8.15 -8.89 12.22
CA LYS A 348 -7.02 -9.82 12.08
C LYS A 348 -5.71 -9.11 11.70
N GLU A 349 -5.81 -7.99 10.97
CA GLU A 349 -4.64 -7.23 10.55
C GLU A 349 -4.01 -6.40 11.67
N ILE A 350 -4.79 -6.07 12.71
CA ILE A 350 -4.29 -5.41 13.92
C ILE A 350 -3.87 -6.48 14.94
N VAL A 351 -2.57 -6.63 15.14
CA VAL A 351 -1.99 -7.54 16.13
C VAL A 351 -1.33 -6.74 17.25
N ASP A 352 -1.18 -7.36 18.42
CA ASP A 352 -0.39 -6.81 19.51
C ASP A 352 1.03 -6.47 19.02
N GLU A 353 1.50 -5.25 19.29
CA GLU A 353 2.81 -4.76 18.84
C GLU A 353 3.95 -5.64 19.33
N SER A 354 3.81 -6.28 20.49
CA SER A 354 4.80 -7.21 21.06
C SER A 354 4.99 -8.50 20.25
N LEU A 355 4.03 -8.83 19.37
CA LEU A 355 4.10 -9.99 18.48
C LEU A 355 4.79 -9.67 17.15
N VAL A 356 5.11 -8.39 16.89
CA VAL A 356 5.73 -7.96 15.64
C VAL A 356 7.24 -8.09 15.73
N LYS A 357 7.80 -8.92 14.86
CA LYS A 357 9.25 -9.02 14.69
C LYS A 357 9.71 -8.06 13.60
N MET A 358 10.34 -6.97 14.00
CA MET A 358 10.78 -5.94 13.06
C MET A 358 11.86 -6.48 12.10
N GLY A 359 11.70 -6.19 10.81
CA GLY A 359 12.62 -6.61 9.74
C GLY A 359 12.48 -8.05 9.24
N GLU A 360 11.62 -8.88 9.83
CA GLU A 360 11.41 -10.28 9.41
C GLU A 360 10.20 -10.39 8.46
N LEU A 361 10.45 -10.67 7.17
CA LEU A 361 9.42 -10.84 6.14
C LEU A 361 9.50 -12.18 5.41
N GLY A 362 10.57 -12.96 5.59
CA GLY A 362 10.80 -14.23 4.90
C GLY A 362 9.68 -15.24 5.09
N GLU A 363 9.17 -15.41 6.32
CA GLU A 363 8.03 -16.30 6.59
C GLU A 363 6.74 -15.82 5.92
N VAL A 364 6.48 -14.51 5.94
CA VAL A 364 5.30 -13.89 5.30
C VAL A 364 5.34 -14.08 3.78
N CYS A 365 6.53 -14.04 3.21
CA CYS A 365 6.76 -14.14 1.76
C CYS A 365 6.97 -15.58 1.27
N ALA A 366 7.09 -16.56 2.18
CA ALA A 366 7.40 -17.96 1.84
C ALA A 366 6.41 -18.56 0.84
N ASP A 367 5.12 -18.25 0.98
CA ASP A 367 4.07 -18.73 0.09
C ASP A 367 4.22 -18.20 -1.34
N ALA A 368 4.64 -16.94 -1.51
CA ALA A 368 4.91 -16.38 -2.83
C ALA A 368 6.23 -16.93 -3.41
N ALA A 369 7.22 -17.17 -2.54
CA ALA A 369 8.52 -17.71 -2.93
C ALA A 369 8.48 -19.18 -3.36
N ASN A 370 7.48 -19.97 -2.94
CA ASN A 370 7.39 -21.39 -3.27
C ASN A 370 7.20 -21.63 -4.79
N PRO A 371 8.16 -22.21 -5.52
CA PRO A 371 8.07 -22.42 -6.97
C PRO A 371 7.08 -23.52 -7.35
N ASN A 372 6.73 -24.42 -6.42
CA ASN A 372 5.80 -25.54 -6.64
C ASN A 372 4.34 -25.18 -6.32
N LYS A 373 4.05 -23.91 -6.00
CA LYS A 373 2.70 -23.45 -5.71
C LYS A 373 1.83 -23.57 -6.96
N LYS A 374 0.89 -24.52 -6.94
CA LYS A 374 -0.20 -24.56 -7.92
C LYS A 374 -1.07 -23.33 -7.70
N VAL A 375 -1.20 -22.48 -8.72
CA VAL A 375 -2.13 -21.35 -8.67
C VAL A 375 -3.53 -21.93 -8.49
N ARG A 376 -4.23 -21.53 -7.42
CA ARG A 376 -5.65 -21.88 -7.26
C ARG A 376 -6.43 -21.17 -8.35
N ILE A 377 -6.87 -21.93 -9.34
CA ILE A 377 -7.91 -21.51 -10.28
C ILE A 377 -9.23 -21.63 -9.51
N GLU A 378 -9.58 -20.60 -8.74
CA GLU A 378 -10.94 -20.45 -8.18
C GLU A 378 -11.77 -19.55 -9.10
#